data_AF-A0A2U8VY17-F1
#
_entry.id   AF-A0A2U8VY17-F1
#
_cell.length_a   1.000
_cell.length_b   1.000
_cell.length_c   1.000
_cell.angle_alpha   90.00
_cell.angle_beta   90.00
_cell.angle_gamma   90.00
#
_symmetry.space_group_name_H-M   'P 1'
#
loop_
_entity.id
_entity.type
_entity.pdbx_description
1 polymer ?
#
loop_
_entity_poly.entity_id
_entity_poly.type
_entity_poly.pdbx_seq_one_letter_code
_entity_poly.pdbx_strand_id
1 'polypeptide(L)'
;MAALPGTAAASYYGAPGPPLSLPQTLRGTVAVPLAEAPAAPAGTLPQLFPVLAACWRPPAGLGDGEVQVTARFALRRDGSLISAPRIVYASGVTGEGRARLARTTVRALEACTPARITPDLGRSIAGRPIGLRLVRRSDR
;
A
#
# COMPACT_ATOMS: atom_id res chain seq x y z
N MET A 1 43.32 39.68 15.71
CA MET A 1 43.43 38.20 15.66
C MET A 1 42.05 37.66 15.98
N ALA A 2 41.29 37.26 14.96
CA ALA A 2 39.87 36.97 15.05
C ALA A 2 39.63 35.55 15.60
N ALA A 3 38.79 35.43 16.63
CA ALA A 3 38.29 34.15 17.12
C ALA A 3 37.15 33.67 16.20
N LEU A 4 37.31 32.47 15.63
CA LEU A 4 36.28 31.82 14.82
C LEU A 4 35.20 31.20 15.72
N PRO A 5 33.92 31.18 15.30
CA PRO A 5 32.83 30.61 16.08
C PRO A 5 32.94 29.08 16.13
N GLY A 6 32.74 28.54 17.34
CA GLY A 6 32.82 27.11 17.61
C GLY A 6 31.84 26.30 16.76
N THR A 7 32.37 25.24 16.13
CA THR A 7 31.59 24.23 15.43
C THR A 7 30.75 23.45 16.44
N ALA A 8 29.43 23.63 16.41
CA ALA A 8 28.52 22.75 17.11
C ALA A 8 28.54 21.38 16.40
N ALA A 9 29.18 20.39 17.02
CA ALA A 9 29.13 18.99 16.59
C ALA A 9 27.93 18.32 17.27
N ALA A 10 26.86 18.08 16.53
CA ALA A 10 25.81 17.16 16.97
C ALA A 10 26.35 15.73 16.86
N SER A 11 26.77 15.15 17.98
CA SER A 11 27.20 13.75 18.04
C SER A 11 26.00 12.82 17.88
N TYR A 12 25.96 12.09 16.75
CA TYR A 12 24.96 11.06 16.42
C TYR A 12 25.28 9.69 17.08
N TYR A 13 26.16 9.66 18.09
CA TYR A 13 26.58 8.43 18.79
C TYR A 13 25.54 7.97 19.83
N GLY A 14 24.35 7.67 19.32
CA GLY A 14 23.35 6.86 19.99
C GLY A 14 22.51 6.25 18.88
N ALA A 15 22.46 4.92 18.78
CA ALA A 15 21.58 4.28 17.80
C ALA A 15 20.19 4.92 17.91
N PRO A 16 19.63 5.50 16.84
CA PRO A 16 18.36 6.20 16.95
C PRO A 16 17.35 5.20 17.51
N GLY A 17 16.85 5.48 18.70
CA GLY A 17 15.78 4.71 19.30
C GLY A 17 14.60 4.61 18.32
N PRO A 18 13.73 3.59 18.46
CA PRO A 18 12.53 3.53 17.65
C PRO A 18 11.80 4.87 17.73
N PRO A 19 11.25 5.38 16.62
CA PRO A 19 10.57 6.66 16.62
C PRO A 19 9.50 6.66 17.71
N LEU A 20 9.47 7.72 18.52
CA LEU A 20 8.47 7.90 19.58
C LEU A 20 7.04 8.09 19.02
N SER A 21 6.90 8.15 17.68
CA SER A 21 5.62 8.25 16.99
C SER A 21 5.29 6.95 16.26
N LEU A 22 4.02 6.55 16.35
CA LEU A 22 3.51 5.40 15.61
C LEU A 22 3.64 5.64 14.10
N PRO A 23 3.84 4.57 13.30
CA PRO A 23 3.86 4.68 11.86
C PRO A 23 2.52 5.23 11.37
N GLN A 24 2.58 6.39 10.71
CA GLN A 24 1.39 7.06 10.17
C GLN A 24 0.72 6.28 9.03
N THR A 25 1.44 5.31 8.44
CA THR A 25 0.97 4.54 7.29
C THR A 25 0.15 3.34 7.74
N LEU A 26 -1.09 3.29 7.26
CA LEU A 26 -1.96 2.12 7.37
C LEU A 26 -1.42 1.02 6.46
N ARG A 27 -1.04 -0.13 7.02
CA ARG A 27 -0.45 -1.23 6.24
C ARG A 27 -1.34 -2.47 6.30
N GLY A 28 -1.54 -3.11 5.16
CA GLY A 28 -2.26 -4.37 5.05
C GLY A 28 -1.63 -5.26 4.00
N THR A 29 -1.64 -6.56 4.27
CA THR A 29 -1.20 -7.60 3.33
C THR A 29 -2.39 -8.48 2.99
N VAL A 30 -2.63 -8.73 1.71
CA VAL A 30 -3.77 -9.51 1.21
C VAL A 30 -3.25 -10.58 0.27
N ALA A 31 -3.63 -11.83 0.53
CA ALA A 31 -3.43 -12.91 -0.43
C ALA A 31 -4.46 -12.78 -1.57
N VAL A 32 -4.00 -12.91 -2.82
CA VAL A 32 -4.83 -12.78 -4.02
C VAL A 32 -4.67 -14.00 -4.95
N PRO A 33 -5.73 -14.42 -5.68
CA PRO A 33 -7.08 -13.85 -5.68
C PRO A 33 -7.80 -14.07 -4.34
N LEU A 34 -8.77 -13.21 -4.03
CA LEU A 34 -9.59 -13.40 -2.84
C LEU A 34 -10.44 -14.67 -2.99
N ALA A 35 -10.58 -15.45 -1.92
CA ALA A 35 -11.48 -16.59 -1.90
C ALA A 35 -12.95 -16.16 -2.09
N GLU A 36 -13.32 -15.02 -1.51
CA GLU A 36 -14.66 -14.44 -1.62
C GLU A 36 -14.58 -12.91 -1.76
N ALA A 37 -15.51 -12.34 -2.52
CA ALA A 37 -15.62 -10.90 -2.67
C ALA A 37 -16.28 -10.28 -1.42
N PRO A 38 -15.78 -9.13 -0.91
CA PRO A 38 -16.41 -8.45 0.22
C PRO A 38 -17.84 -8.04 -0.07
N ALA A 39 -18.81 -8.63 0.63
CA ALA A 39 -20.24 -8.40 0.40
C ALA A 39 -20.73 -7.04 0.95
N ALA A 40 -20.10 -6.53 2.01
CA ALA A 40 -20.51 -5.30 2.68
C ALA A 40 -19.45 -4.19 2.60
N PRO A 41 -19.82 -2.91 2.79
CA PRO A 41 -18.86 -1.84 2.97
C PRO A 41 -17.95 -2.09 4.18
N ALA A 42 -16.66 -1.78 4.05
CA ALA A 42 -15.71 -1.92 5.15
C ALA A 42 -15.98 -0.87 6.23
N GLY A 43 -16.18 -1.34 7.47
CA GLY A 43 -16.29 -0.48 8.66
C GLY A 43 -15.00 -0.41 9.48
N THR A 44 -14.04 -1.29 9.19
CA THR A 44 -12.79 -1.42 9.94
C THR A 44 -11.58 -1.54 9.03
N LEU A 45 -10.38 -1.27 9.55
CA LEU A 45 -9.13 -1.41 8.80
C LEU A 45 -8.89 -2.84 8.27
N PRO A 46 -9.12 -3.93 9.04
CA PRO A 46 -8.99 -5.29 8.50
C PRO A 46 -9.91 -5.57 7.31
N GLN A 47 -11.13 -5.03 7.32
CA GLN A 47 -12.10 -5.18 6.22
C GLN A 47 -11.75 -4.32 4.99
N LEU A 48 -11.04 -3.21 5.19
CA LEU A 48 -10.66 -2.28 4.12
C LEU A 48 -9.76 -2.92 3.06
N PHE A 49 -8.76 -3.70 3.48
CA PHE A 49 -7.75 -4.20 2.56
C PHE A 49 -8.31 -5.22 1.54
N PRO A 50 -9.16 -6.19 1.93
CA PRO A 50 -9.88 -7.03 0.96
C PRO A 50 -10.77 -6.23 0.01
N VAL A 51 -11.46 -5.18 0.48
CA VAL A 51 -12.28 -4.31 -0.41
C VAL A 51 -11.42 -3.67 -1.49
N LEU A 52 -10.23 -3.17 -1.13
CA LEU A 52 -9.30 -2.55 -2.09
C LEU A 52 -8.64 -3.59 -3.03
N ALA A 53 -8.51 -4.83 -2.59
CA ALA A 53 -7.94 -5.92 -3.39
C ALA A 53 -8.95 -6.60 -4.32
N ALA A 54 -10.27 -6.37 -4.15
CA ALA A 54 -11.32 -7.13 -4.81
C ALA A 54 -11.30 -7.07 -6.34
N CYS A 55 -10.83 -5.95 -6.92
CA CYS A 55 -10.73 -5.77 -8.38
C CYS A 55 -9.39 -6.25 -8.94
N TRP A 56 -8.45 -6.64 -8.09
CA TRP A 56 -7.14 -7.07 -8.55
C TRP A 56 -7.23 -8.47 -9.17
N ARG A 57 -6.73 -8.58 -10.40
CA ARG A 57 -6.62 -9.83 -11.13
C ARG A 57 -5.17 -10.06 -11.55
N PRO A 58 -4.67 -11.30 -11.48
CA PRO A 58 -3.31 -11.60 -11.89
C PRO A 58 -3.16 -11.28 -13.39
N PRO A 59 -2.17 -10.47 -13.80
CA PRO A 59 -1.87 -10.28 -15.22
C PRO A 59 -1.49 -11.61 -15.89
N ALA A 60 -1.86 -11.74 -17.17
CA ALA A 60 -1.44 -12.87 -17.99
C ALA A 60 0.10 -12.94 -18.09
N GLY A 61 0.64 -14.15 -18.20
CA GLY A 61 2.08 -14.40 -18.31
C GLY A 61 2.84 -14.26 -17.00
N LEU A 62 2.15 -14.18 -15.85
CA LEU A 62 2.79 -14.42 -14.56
C LEU A 62 3.12 -15.92 -14.45
N GLY A 63 4.39 -16.25 -14.27
CA GLY A 63 4.81 -17.62 -14.02
C GLY A 63 4.24 -18.19 -12.72
N ASP A 64 4.60 -19.43 -12.42
CA ASP A 64 4.08 -20.21 -11.28
C ASP A 64 4.79 -19.91 -9.96
N GLY A 65 5.46 -18.75 -9.87
CA GLY A 65 6.12 -18.30 -8.65
C GLY A 65 5.19 -17.50 -7.74
N GLU A 66 5.60 -17.33 -6.48
CA GLU A 66 4.99 -16.31 -5.63
C GLU A 66 5.33 -14.92 -6.17
N VAL A 67 4.29 -14.11 -6.37
CA VAL A 67 4.41 -12.75 -6.88
C VAL A 67 3.88 -11.79 -5.84
N GLN A 68 4.62 -10.70 -5.64
CA GLN A 68 4.22 -9.70 -4.67
C GLN A 68 4.32 -8.32 -5.26
N VAL A 69 3.39 -7.45 -4.89
CA VAL A 69 3.39 -6.05 -5.28
C VAL A 69 2.85 -5.21 -4.12
N THR A 70 3.50 -4.08 -3.84
CA THR A 70 3.02 -3.13 -2.82
C THR A 70 2.75 -1.79 -3.47
N ALA A 71 1.52 -1.30 -3.29
CA ALA A 71 1.10 0.03 -3.70
C ALA A 71 0.97 0.95 -2.48
N ARG A 72 1.35 2.22 -2.65
CA ARG A 72 1.15 3.29 -1.68
C ARG A 72 0.26 4.37 -2.28
N PHE A 73 -0.78 4.75 -1.54
CA PHE A 73 -1.78 5.75 -1.94
C PHE A 73 -2.48 6.32 -0.70
N ALA A 74 -3.45 7.21 -0.91
CA ALA A 74 -4.33 7.70 0.14
C ALA A 74 -5.75 7.87 -0.43
N LEU A 75 -6.75 7.74 0.44
CA LEU A 75 -8.17 7.86 0.07
C LEU A 75 -8.77 9.13 0.66
N ARG A 76 -9.79 9.66 -0.02
CA ARG A 76 -10.70 10.66 0.52
C ARG A 76 -11.71 9.99 1.46
N ARG A 77 -12.51 10.81 2.15
CA ARG A 77 -13.56 10.34 3.07
C ARG A 77 -14.63 9.47 2.41
N ASP A 78 -14.82 9.62 1.10
CA ASP A 78 -15.79 8.87 0.28
C ASP A 78 -15.20 7.59 -0.34
N GLY A 79 -13.94 7.26 -0.03
CA GLY A 79 -13.24 6.09 -0.57
C GLY A 79 -12.63 6.32 -1.96
N SER A 80 -12.74 7.51 -2.56
CA SER A 80 -12.03 7.83 -3.81
C SER A 80 -10.54 8.08 -3.59
N LEU A 81 -9.72 7.90 -4.63
CA LEU A 81 -8.29 8.15 -4.55
C LEU A 81 -7.98 9.65 -4.43
N ILE A 82 -7.07 10.02 -3.53
CA ILE A 82 -6.52 11.39 -3.48
C ILE A 82 -5.51 11.59 -4.63
N SER A 83 -4.75 10.56 -4.96
CA SER A 83 -3.73 10.59 -6.00
C SER A 83 -3.60 9.22 -6.66
N ALA A 84 -3.02 9.18 -7.85
CA ALA A 84 -2.68 7.92 -8.51
C ALA A 84 -1.83 7.02 -7.59
N PRO A 85 -2.18 5.72 -7.45
CA PRO A 85 -1.40 4.78 -6.66
C PRO A 85 0.02 4.63 -7.18
N ARG A 86 1.00 4.60 -6.27
CA ARG A 86 2.41 4.41 -6.62
C ARG A 86 2.88 3.03 -6.20
N ILE A 87 3.51 2.29 -7.11
CA ILE A 87 4.12 1.01 -6.79
C ILE A 87 5.47 1.26 -6.13
N VAL A 88 5.62 0.80 -4.89
CA VAL A 88 6.84 0.98 -4.07
C VAL A 88 7.65 -0.31 -3.95
N TYR A 89 7.04 -1.46 -4.26
CA TYR A 89 7.71 -2.75 -4.24
C TYR A 89 7.05 -3.70 -5.24
N ALA A 90 7.86 -4.55 -5.88
CA ALA A 90 7.40 -5.69 -6.65
C ALA A 90 8.47 -6.79 -6.65
N SER A 91 8.07 -8.06 -6.60
CA SER A 91 8.95 -9.23 -6.67
C SER A 91 8.26 -10.42 -7.33
N GLY A 92 9.05 -11.42 -7.74
CA GLY A 92 8.57 -12.60 -8.47
C GLY A 92 8.42 -12.40 -9.98
N VAL A 93 8.77 -11.21 -10.50
CA VAL A 93 8.74 -10.86 -11.93
C VAL A 93 9.90 -9.95 -12.29
N THR A 94 10.39 -10.05 -13.53
CA THR A 94 11.50 -9.24 -14.08
C THR A 94 11.08 -8.56 -15.40
N GLY A 95 11.89 -7.62 -15.86
CA GLY A 95 11.69 -6.93 -17.15
C GLY A 95 10.27 -6.38 -17.35
N GLU A 96 9.68 -6.69 -18.50
CA GLU A 96 8.32 -6.27 -18.86
C GLU A 96 7.23 -6.81 -17.92
N GLY A 97 7.44 -7.99 -17.33
CA GLY A 97 6.51 -8.58 -16.37
C GLY A 97 6.34 -7.69 -15.13
N ARG A 98 7.42 -7.06 -14.66
CA ARG A 98 7.38 -6.08 -13.56
C ARG A 98 6.54 -4.86 -13.92
N ALA A 99 6.74 -4.31 -15.12
CA ALA A 99 5.99 -3.15 -15.59
C ALA A 99 4.50 -3.47 -15.79
N ARG A 100 4.19 -4.66 -16.30
CA ARG A 100 2.81 -5.17 -16.44
C ARG A 100 2.14 -5.34 -15.08
N LEU A 101 2.83 -5.97 -14.11
CA LEU A 101 2.34 -6.13 -12.74
C LEU A 101 2.02 -4.78 -12.08
N ALA A 102 2.91 -3.80 -12.25
CA ALA A 102 2.72 -2.46 -11.73
C ALA A 102 1.47 -1.79 -12.32
N ARG A 103 1.35 -1.78 -13.67
CA ARG A 103 0.21 -1.18 -14.37
C ARG A 103 -1.11 -1.87 -14.01
N THR A 104 -1.15 -3.20 -13.96
CA THR A 104 -2.35 -3.95 -13.58
C THR A 104 -2.77 -3.61 -12.16
N THR A 105 -1.83 -3.52 -11.22
CA THR A 105 -2.12 -3.18 -9.83
C THR A 105 -2.69 -1.77 -9.68
N VAL A 106 -2.12 -0.78 -10.39
CA VAL A 106 -2.65 0.59 -10.39
C VAL A 106 -4.06 0.62 -10.97
N ARG A 107 -4.28 0.02 -12.14
CA ARG A 107 -5.60 -0.04 -12.79
C ARG A 107 -6.66 -0.74 -11.94
N ALA A 108 -6.27 -1.81 -11.25
CA ALA A 108 -7.17 -2.51 -10.34
C ALA A 108 -7.61 -1.62 -9.17
N LEU A 109 -6.69 -0.87 -8.57
CA LEU A 109 -7.01 0.07 -7.49
C LEU A 109 -7.92 1.20 -7.98
N GLU A 110 -7.63 1.77 -9.15
CA GLU A 110 -8.47 2.80 -9.77
C GLU A 110 -9.89 2.27 -10.02
N ALA A 111 -10.02 1.06 -10.59
CA ALA A 111 -11.30 0.41 -10.84
C ALA A 111 -12.07 0.03 -9.56
N CYS A 112 -11.36 -0.20 -8.45
CA CYS A 112 -11.96 -0.49 -7.15
C CYS A 112 -12.30 0.78 -6.34
N THR A 113 -12.02 1.97 -6.88
CA THR A 113 -12.35 3.22 -6.22
C THR A 113 -13.47 3.97 -6.95
N PRO A 114 -14.43 4.58 -6.23
CA PRO A 114 -14.47 4.76 -4.78
C PRO A 114 -14.68 3.45 -3.99
N ALA A 115 -13.82 3.23 -3.00
CA ALA A 115 -13.85 2.01 -2.19
C ALA A 115 -15.13 2.00 -1.34
N ARG A 116 -15.81 0.84 -1.28
CA ARG A 116 -17.01 0.67 -0.45
C ARG A 116 -16.63 0.68 1.03
N ILE A 117 -16.77 1.83 1.68
CA ILE A 117 -16.44 2.03 3.10
C ILE A 117 -17.59 2.72 3.84
N THR A 118 -17.67 2.53 5.16
CA THR A 118 -18.61 3.29 5.99
C THR A 118 -18.14 4.73 6.19
N PRO A 119 -19.05 5.68 6.46
CA PRO A 119 -18.67 7.07 6.76
C PRO A 119 -17.69 7.20 7.93
N ASP A 120 -17.82 6.37 8.97
CA ASP A 120 -16.95 6.38 10.15
C ASP A 120 -15.54 5.95 9.81
N LEU A 121 -15.40 4.88 9.01
CA LEU A 121 -14.09 4.45 8.53
C LEU A 121 -13.49 5.52 7.61
N GLY A 122 -14.28 6.06 6.68
CA GLY A 122 -13.87 7.13 5.77
C GLY A 122 -13.27 8.33 6.49
N ARG A 123 -13.91 8.81 7.56
CA ARG A 123 -13.38 9.89 8.42
C ARG A 123 -12.06 9.50 9.10
N SER A 124 -11.90 8.25 9.48
CA SER A 124 -10.73 7.75 10.22
C SER A 124 -9.50 7.51 9.33
N ILE A 125 -9.70 7.28 8.02
CA ILE A 125 -8.61 6.95 7.07
C ILE A 125 -8.31 8.06 6.06
N ALA A 126 -9.19 9.06 5.91
CA ALA A 126 -9.03 10.11 4.92
C ALA A 126 -7.67 10.81 5.02
N GLY A 127 -6.96 10.92 3.89
CA GLY A 127 -5.64 11.56 3.83
C GLY A 127 -4.49 10.76 4.41
N ARG A 128 -4.75 9.65 5.11
CA ARG A 128 -3.69 8.82 5.70
C ARG A 128 -3.03 7.97 4.61
N PRO A 129 -1.69 7.86 4.60
CA PRO A 129 -1.02 6.96 3.67
C PRO A 129 -1.41 5.51 3.94
N ILE A 130 -1.77 4.79 2.88
CA ILE A 130 -2.09 3.36 2.88
C ILE A 130 -1.01 2.64 2.08
N GLY A 131 -0.45 1.58 2.65
CA GLY A 131 0.43 0.62 1.98
C GLY A 131 -0.28 -0.73 1.87
N LEU A 132 -0.75 -1.08 0.67
CA LEU A 132 -1.38 -2.36 0.39
C LEU A 132 -0.38 -3.29 -0.30
N ARG A 133 -0.04 -4.40 0.35
CA ARG A 133 0.74 -5.49 -0.25
C ARG A 133 -0.18 -6.59 -0.71
N LEU A 134 -0.11 -6.93 -2.00
CA LEU A 134 -0.79 -8.06 -2.58
C LEU A 134 0.23 -9.19 -2.77
N VAL A 135 -0.15 -10.39 -2.34
CA VAL A 135 0.67 -11.60 -2.46
C VAL A 135 -0.12 -12.63 -3.24
N ARG A 136 0.31 -12.94 -4.47
CA ARG A 136 -0.23 -14.04 -5.25
C ARG A 136 0.63 -15.27 -5.00
N ARG A 137 0.02 -16.31 -4.42
CA ARG A 137 0.60 -17.64 -4.42
C ARG A 137 0.12 -18.38 -5.67
N SER A 138 1.01 -19.11 -6.33
CA SER A 138 0.60 -20.17 -7.24
C SER A 138 0.04 -21.31 -6.40
N ASP A 139 -1.21 -21.68 -6.62
CA ASP A 139 -1.71 -22.96 -6.13
C ASP A 139 -0.98 -24.07 -6.90
N ARG A 140 -0.46 -25.07 -6.20
CA ARG A 140 0.37 -26.14 -6.79
C ARG A 140 -0.43 -27.42 -6.82
#